data_AF-A0A8J5IG00-F1
#
_entry.id   AF-A0A8J5IG00-F1
#
_cell.length_a   1.000
_cell.length_b   1.000
_cell.length_c   1.000
_cell.angle_alpha   90.00
_cell.angle_beta   90.00
_cell.angle_gamma   90.00
#
_symmetry.space_group_name_H-M   'P 1'
#
loop_
_entity.id
_entity.type
_entity.pdbx_description
1 polymer ?
#
loop_
_entity_poly.entity_id
_entity_poly.type
_entity_poly.pdbx_seq_one_letter_code
_entity_poly.pdbx_strand_id
1 'polypeptide(L)' 'MKSVRLLFDKMAEMFPVTGHYLRPDAEIVLSPVFESAVVKVSRGTEADLTPQESQALEPFQLEAAATE' A
#
# COMPACT_ATOMS: atom_id res chain seq x y z
N MET A 1 0.78 -5.75 15.03
CA MET A 1 1.13 -4.32 15.09
C MET A 1 0.02 -3.53 14.40
N LYS A 2 -0.47 -2.41 14.94
CA LYS A 2 -1.38 -1.54 14.17
C LYS A 2 -0.59 -0.97 12.98
N SER A 3 -1.10 -1.13 11.78
CA SER A 3 -0.43 -0.68 10.54
C SER A 3 -0.16 0.83 10.64
N VAL A 4 1.08 1.27 10.35
CA VAL A 4 1.51 2.68 10.35
C VAL A 4 0.56 3.57 9.54
N ARG A 5 -0.01 3.04 8.47
CA ARG A 5 -1.06 3.68 7.65
C ARG A 5 -2.24 4.16 8.48
N LEU A 6 -2.72 3.37 9.45
CA LEU A 6 -3.83 3.73 10.32
C LEU A 6 -3.50 4.95 11.20
N LEU A 7 -2.26 5.06 11.65
CA LEU A 7 -1.78 6.22 12.40
C LEU A 7 -1.73 7.46 11.51
N PHE A 8 -1.21 7.32 10.29
CA PHE A 8 -1.14 8.42 9.31
C PHE A 8 -2.53 8.91 8.90
N ASP A 9 -3.48 7.99 8.68
CA ASP A 9 -4.88 8.34 8.39
C ASP A 9 -5.50 9.16 9.52
N LYS A 10 -5.28 8.73 10.77
CA LYS A 10 -5.77 9.46 11.95
C LYS A 10 -5.11 10.82 12.13
N MET A 11 -3.80 10.93 11.84
CA MET A 11 -3.09 12.21 11.88
C MET A 11 -3.60 13.17 10.80
N ALA A 12 -3.85 12.69 9.59
CA ALA A 12 -4.42 13.50 8.52
C ALA A 12 -5.86 13.95 8.81
N GLU A 13 -6.65 13.12 9.50
CA GLU A 13 -8.00 13.47 9.98
C GLU A 13 -7.96 14.54 11.08
N MET A 14 -7.10 14.38 12.08
CA MET A 14 -6.98 15.31 13.21
C MET A 14 -6.28 16.62 12.83
N PHE A 15 -5.31 16.57 11.92
CA PHE A 15 -4.48 17.69 11.51
C PHE A 15 -4.43 17.75 9.97
N PRO A 16 -5.44 18.35 9.31
CA PRO A 16 -5.54 18.36 7.85
C PRO A 16 -4.30 18.90 7.12
N VAL A 17 -3.54 19.81 7.76
CA VAL A 17 -2.27 20.35 7.26
C VAL A 17 -1.23 19.27 6.96
N THR A 18 -1.30 18.12 7.64
CA THR A 18 -0.38 16.99 7.42
C THR A 18 -0.76 16.16 6.21
N GLY A 19 -1.94 16.39 5.61
CA GLY A 19 -2.48 15.56 4.54
C GLY A 19 -1.58 15.50 3.30
N HIS A 20 -0.92 16.61 2.97
CA HIS A 20 0.00 16.70 1.83
C HIS A 20 1.24 15.80 1.97
N TYR A 21 1.52 15.30 3.17
CA TYR A 21 2.66 14.44 3.47
C TYR A 21 2.25 13.02 3.82
N LEU A 22 1.10 12.87 4.50
CA LEU A 22 0.75 11.60 5.15
C LEU A 22 -0.33 10.83 4.41
N ARG A 23 -1.14 11.43 3.53
CA ARG A 23 -2.21 10.71 2.82
C ARG A 23 -1.64 9.64 1.87
N PRO A 24 -2.41 8.59 1.56
CA PRO A 24 -1.96 7.56 0.62
C PRO A 24 -1.76 8.09 -0.81
N ASP A 25 -2.35 9.24 -1.13
CA ASP A 25 -2.24 9.96 -2.41
C ASP A 25 -1.42 11.26 -2.28
N ALA A 26 -0.60 11.39 -1.23
CA ALA A 26 0.31 12.51 -1.08
C ALA A 26 1.31 12.58 -2.24
N GLU A 27 1.72 13.79 -2.64
CA GLU A 27 2.59 14.01 -3.82
C GLU A 27 3.94 13.28 -3.74
N ILE A 28 4.43 13.02 -2.52
CA ILE A 28 5.66 12.26 -2.28
C ILE A 28 5.52 10.76 -2.63
N VAL A 29 4.29 10.24 -2.70
CA VAL A 29 3.98 8.85 -3.01
C VAL A 29 4.07 8.65 -4.52
N LEU A 30 5.15 8.01 -4.97
CA LEU A 30 5.45 7.83 -6.39
C LEU A 30 4.45 6.90 -7.11
N SER A 31 3.90 5.91 -6.41
CA SER A 31 2.93 4.97 -6.96
C SER A 31 1.88 4.58 -5.92
N PRO A 32 0.80 5.38 -5.78
CA PRO A 32 -0.24 5.12 -4.78
C PRO A 32 -0.90 3.74 -4.93
N VAL A 33 -1.07 3.27 -6.18
CA VAL A 33 -1.64 1.96 -6.49
C VAL A 33 -0.73 0.84 -5.99
N PHE A 34 0.57 0.93 -6.26
CA PHE A 34 1.54 -0.07 -5.80
C PHE A 34 1.64 -0.09 -4.28
N GLU A 35 1.75 1.07 -3.63
CA GLU A 35 1.83 1.16 -2.17
C GLU A 35 0.56 0.64 -1.48
N SER A 36 -0.61 0.94 -2.03
CA SER A 36 -1.89 0.37 -1.57
C SER A 36 -1.88 -1.16 -1.65
N ALA A 37 -1.40 -1.72 -2.77
CA ALA A 37 -1.28 -3.16 -2.98
C ALA A 37 -0.36 -3.81 -1.93
N VAL A 38 0.82 -3.22 -1.69
CA VAL A 38 1.78 -3.70 -0.68
C VAL A 38 1.18 -3.67 0.72
N VAL A 39 0.41 -2.62 1.06
CA VAL A 39 -0.26 -2.55 2.37
C VAL A 39 -1.28 -3.68 2.52
N LYS A 40 -2.06 -4.02 1.49
CA LYS A 40 -3.01 -5.15 1.53
C LYS A 40 -2.31 -6.49 1.70
N VAL A 41 -1.24 -6.74 0.94
CA VAL A 41 -0.42 -7.96 1.08
C VAL A 41 0.17 -8.06 2.48
N SER A 42 0.76 -6.98 3.02
CA SER A 42 1.32 -6.98 4.37
C SER A 42 0.29 -7.20 5.49
N ARG A 43 -1.01 -7.02 5.19
CA ARG A 43 -2.12 -7.29 6.10
C ARG A 43 -2.74 -8.68 5.92
N GLY A 44 -2.27 -9.46 4.94
CA GLY A 44 -2.86 -10.75 4.56
C GLY A 44 -4.25 -10.60 3.93
N THR A 45 -4.51 -9.47 3.26
CA THR A 45 -5.77 -9.19 2.57
C THR A 45 -5.53 -9.15 1.05
N GLU A 46 -4.77 -10.11 0.50
CA GLU A 46 -4.48 -10.16 -0.94
C GLU A 46 -5.74 -10.41 -1.78
N ALA A 47 -6.75 -11.06 -1.20
CA ALA A 47 -8.04 -11.28 -1.83
C ALA A 47 -8.78 -9.97 -2.18
N ASP A 48 -8.42 -8.85 -1.53
CA ASP A 48 -9.02 -7.54 -1.75
C ASP A 48 -8.25 -6.67 -2.77
N LEU A 49 -7.24 -7.24 -3.45
CA LEU A 49 -6.50 -6.55 -4.49
C LEU A 49 -7.40 -6.28 -5.71
N THR A 50 -7.38 -5.04 -6.18
CA THR A 50 -7.98 -4.67 -7.45
C THR A 50 -7.10 -5.16 -8.62
N PRO A 51 -7.64 -5.27 -9.84
CA PRO A 51 -6.83 -5.67 -11.00
C PRO A 51 -5.59 -4.79 -11.23
N GLN A 52 -5.71 -3.49 -10.98
CA GLN A 52 -4.60 -2.54 -11.14
C GLN A 52 -3.52 -2.74 -10.08
N GLU A 53 -3.93 -3.03 -8.84
CA GLU A 53 -3.00 -3.34 -7.75
C GLU A 53 -2.29 -4.68 -7.99
N SER A 54 -3.00 -5.71 -8.44
CA SER A 54 -2.38 -6.99 -8.83
C SER A 54 -1.36 -6.81 -9.94
N GLN A 55 -1.72 -6.05 -10.99
CA GLN A 55 -0.81 -5.74 -12.09
C GLN A 55 0.43 -4.95 -11.62
N ALA A 56 0.28 -4.05 -10.64
CA ALA A 56 1.39 -3.31 -10.08
C ALA A 56 2.36 -4.21 -9.28
N LEU A 57 1.90 -5.34 -8.75
CA LEU A 57 2.70 -6.30 -8.00
C LEU A 57 3.40 -7.35 -8.88
N GLU A 58 2.91 -7.59 -10.11
CA GLU A 58 3.49 -8.57 -11.07
C GLU A 58 5.03 -8.54 -11.14
N PRO A 59 5.71 -7.38 -11.29
CA PRO A 59 7.18 -7.35 -11.40
C PRO A 59 7.94 -7.80 -10.15
N PHE A 60 7.24 -7.91 -9.01
CA PHE A 60 7.81 -8.24 -7.70
C PHE A 60 7.41 -9.63 -7.21
N GLN A 61 6.59 -10.35 -7.96
CA GLN A 61 6.30 -11.74 -7.65
C GLN A 61 7.59 -12.55 -7.84
N LEU A 62 8.02 -13.26 -6.81
CA LEU A 62 9.01 -14.31 -7.03
C LEU A 62 8.36 -15.36 -7.91
N GLU A 63 8.98 -15.68 -9.05
CA GLU A 63 8.81 -17.00 -9.65
C GLU A 63 9.11 -17.99 -8.52
N ALA A 64 8.07 -18.70 -8.06
CA ALA A 64 8.24 -19.73 -7.04
C ALA A 64 9.38 -20.62 -7.54
N ALA A 65 10.52 -20.53 -6.85
CA ALA A 65 11.73 -21.20 -7.25
C ALA A 65 11.35 -22.61 -7.67
N ALA A 66 11.62 -22.93 -8.94
CA ALA A 66 11.50 -24.27 -9.48
C ALA A 66 12.12 -25.19 -8.43
N THR A 67 11.26 -25.91 -7.71
CA THR A 67 11.68 -26.83 -6.68
C THR A 67 12.15 -28.06 -7.45
N GLU A 68 13.43 -28.07 -7.82
CA GLU A 68 14.16 -29.30 -8.10
C GLU A 68 14.65 -29.94 -6.80
#